data_AF-A0A356W476-F1
#
_entry.id   AF-A0A356W476-F1
#
_cell.length_a   1.000
_cell.length_b   1.000
_cell.length_c   1.000
_cell.angle_alpha   90.00
_cell.angle_beta   90.00
_cell.angle_gamma   90.00
#
_symmetry.space_group_name_H-M   'P 1'
#
loop_
_entity.id
_entity.type
_entity.pdbx_description
1 polymer ?
#
loop_
_entity_poly.entity_id
_entity_poly.type
_entity_poly.pdbx_seq_one_letter_code
_entity_poly.pdbx_strand_id
1 'polypeptide(L)'
;IVYDPDRVQPDQVDEYADLASAAFEGEVCMRSSTNIYNLSLMGELVDRLGEETAAAWARSVVANFARQPQGGDTTQIEAIAAGQCSVALVNHYYWVRMTQGSDTQRNTVEKTM
;
A
#
# COMPACT_ATOMS: atom_id res chain seq x y z
N ILE A 1 0.94 1.46 6.73
CA ILE A 1 0.72 1.88 5.33
C ILE A 1 1.82 2.88 5.00
N VAL A 2 2.45 2.81 3.82
CA VAL A 2 3.45 3.81 3.39
C VAL A 2 2.76 4.76 2.41
N TYR A 3 3.06 6.05 2.50
CA TYR A 3 2.41 7.07 1.69
C TYR A 3 3.34 8.23 1.33
N ASP A 4 2.90 9.03 0.36
CA ASP A 4 3.49 10.31 -0.01
C ASP A 4 3.01 11.39 0.98
N PRO A 5 3.89 11.94 1.84
CA PRO A 5 3.49 12.93 2.85
C PRO A 5 3.07 14.28 2.27
N ASP A 6 3.37 14.57 0.99
CA ASP A 6 2.91 15.79 0.31
C ASP A 6 1.46 15.66 -0.18
N ARG A 7 0.94 14.43 -0.28
CA ARG A 7 -0.39 14.12 -0.86
C ARG A 7 -1.37 13.49 0.12
N VAL A 8 -0.87 12.86 1.19
CA VAL A 8 -1.68 12.08 2.14
C VAL A 8 -1.33 12.49 3.56
N GLN A 9 -2.36 12.78 4.35
CA GLN A 9 -2.24 13.02 5.79
C GLN A 9 -2.31 11.69 6.57
N PRO A 10 -1.63 11.58 7.73
CA PRO A 10 -1.59 10.34 8.50
C PRO A 10 -2.96 9.77 8.89
N ASP A 11 -3.93 10.65 9.19
CA ASP A 11 -5.30 10.31 9.57
C ASP A 11 -6.15 9.78 8.41
N GLN A 12 -5.69 9.93 7.16
CA GLN A 12 -6.34 9.37 5.98
C GLN A 12 -5.97 7.91 5.72
N VAL A 13 -5.00 7.34 6.46
CA VAL A 13 -4.43 6.00 6.23
C VAL A 13 -4.08 5.28 7.54
N ASP A 14 -4.87 5.50 8.58
CA ASP A 14 -4.64 4.92 9.91
C ASP A 14 -5.01 3.44 9.95
N GLU A 15 -6.06 3.05 9.22
CA GLU A 15 -6.57 1.69 9.14
C GLU A 15 -6.50 1.10 7.73
N TYR A 16 -6.49 -0.23 7.62
CA TYR A 16 -6.59 -0.90 6.32
C TYR A 16 -7.88 -0.53 5.58
N ALA A 17 -8.97 -0.26 6.31
CA ALA A 17 -10.25 0.15 5.77
C ALA A 17 -10.12 1.44 4.94
N ASP A 18 -9.22 2.34 5.31
CA ASP A 18 -9.07 3.63 4.64
C ASP A 18 -8.59 3.50 3.18
N LEU A 19 -7.85 2.43 2.86
CA LEU A 19 -7.43 2.14 1.48
C LEU A 19 -8.60 1.91 0.52
N ALA A 20 -9.80 1.61 1.04
CA ALA A 20 -11.03 1.44 0.26
C ALA A 20 -11.80 2.77 0.06
N SER A 21 -11.33 3.88 0.63
CA SER A 21 -11.96 5.20 0.47
C SER A 21 -11.90 5.66 -0.99
N ALA A 22 -12.99 6.23 -1.50
CA ALA A 22 -13.04 6.81 -2.84
C ALA A 22 -12.08 8.00 -3.02
N ALA A 23 -11.58 8.58 -1.93
CA ALA A 23 -10.53 9.61 -1.98
C ALA A 23 -9.20 9.09 -2.56
N PHE A 24 -9.00 7.77 -2.60
CA PHE A 24 -7.81 7.14 -3.18
C PHE A 24 -8.04 6.54 -4.57
N GLU A 25 -9.10 6.94 -5.28
CA GLU A 25 -9.32 6.49 -6.66
C GLU A 25 -8.09 6.81 -7.54
N GLY A 26 -7.45 5.77 -8.10
CA GLY A 26 -6.23 5.91 -8.90
C GLY A 26 -4.97 6.23 -8.09
N GLU A 27 -4.97 6.06 -6.76
CA GLU A 27 -3.87 6.46 -5.87
C GLU A 27 -3.18 5.30 -5.16
N VAL A 28 -3.72 4.08 -5.23
CA VAL A 28 -3.17 2.92 -4.51
C VAL A 28 -2.21 2.11 -5.37
N CYS A 29 -1.04 1.81 -4.84
CA CYS A 29 -0.12 0.80 -5.37
C CYS A 29 -0.10 -0.44 -4.47
N MET A 30 -0.14 -1.61 -5.08
CA MET A 30 -0.03 -2.87 -4.35
C MET A 30 0.69 -3.93 -5.19
N ARG A 31 1.34 -4.87 -4.51
CA ARG A 31 1.88 -6.09 -5.13
C ARG A 31 0.76 -7.07 -5.51
N SER A 32 1.11 -8.10 -6.27
CA SER A 32 0.17 -9.17 -6.66
C SER A 32 -0.64 -9.73 -5.47
N SER A 33 -1.93 -9.96 -5.69
CA SER A 33 -2.85 -10.61 -4.74
C SER A 33 -2.44 -12.05 -4.40
N THR A 34 -1.69 -12.71 -5.28
CA THR A 34 -1.17 -14.08 -5.06
C THR A 34 0.00 -14.12 -4.07
N ASN A 35 0.51 -12.98 -3.62
CA ASN A 35 1.56 -12.96 -2.62
C ASN A 35 1.02 -13.34 -1.23
N ILE A 36 1.80 -14.15 -0.50
CA ILE A 36 1.42 -14.67 0.81
C ILE A 36 1.06 -13.56 1.82
N TYR A 37 1.68 -12.39 1.79
CA TYR A 37 1.33 -11.30 2.71
C TYR A 37 -0.08 -10.77 2.47
N ASN A 38 -0.48 -10.60 1.20
CA ASN A 38 -1.85 -10.20 0.85
C ASN A 38 -2.86 -11.31 1.13
N LEU A 39 -2.50 -12.58 0.90
CA LEU A 39 -3.36 -13.72 1.23
C LEU A 39 -3.60 -13.84 2.73
N SER A 40 -2.56 -13.67 3.54
CA SER A 40 -2.67 -13.70 5.00
C SER A 40 -3.50 -12.54 5.55
N LEU A 41 -3.30 -11.32 5.03
CA LEU A 41 -4.15 -10.17 5.38
C LEU A 41 -5.61 -10.43 5.02
N MET A 42 -5.88 -10.91 3.81
CA MET A 42 -7.25 -11.24 3.41
C MET A 42 -7.85 -12.34 4.29
N GLY A 43 -7.07 -13.33 4.70
CA GLY A 43 -7.50 -14.34 5.68
C GLY A 43 -7.93 -13.72 7.02
N GLU A 44 -7.15 -12.78 7.55
CA GLU A 44 -7.50 -12.06 8.78
C GLU A 44 -8.73 -11.16 8.61
N LEU A 45 -8.86 -10.46 7.48
CA LEU A 45 -10.03 -9.63 7.19
C LEU A 45 -11.30 -10.48 7.07
N VAL A 46 -11.23 -11.66 6.44
CA VAL A 46 -12.36 -12.60 6.36
C VAL A 46 -12.74 -13.12 7.74
N ASP A 47 -11.76 -13.51 8.57
CA ASP A 47 -12.00 -14.00 9.94
C ASP A 47 -12.66 -12.94 10.83
N ARG A 48 -12.22 -11.68 10.74
CA ARG A 48 -12.72 -10.59 11.58
C ARG A 48 -14.01 -9.93 11.09
N LEU A 49 -14.16 -9.76 9.78
CA LEU A 49 -15.21 -8.93 9.17
C LEU A 49 -16.25 -9.74 8.41
N GLY A 50 -16.00 -11.03 8.18
CA GLY A 50 -16.80 -11.89 7.30
C GLY A 50 -16.44 -11.74 5.82
N GLU A 51 -16.77 -12.78 5.06
CA GLU A 51 -16.38 -12.90 3.64
C GLU A 51 -16.96 -11.77 2.77
N GLU A 52 -18.21 -11.38 2.99
CA GLU A 52 -18.88 -10.33 2.20
C GLU A 52 -18.20 -8.97 2.38
N THR A 53 -17.95 -8.56 3.62
CA THR A 53 -17.30 -7.29 3.97
C THR A 53 -15.86 -7.26 3.46
N ALA A 54 -15.10 -8.34 3.66
CA ALA A 54 -13.72 -8.43 3.18
C ALA A 54 -13.65 -8.39 1.65
N ALA A 55 -14.58 -9.06 0.95
CA ALA A 55 -14.65 -9.01 -0.50
C ALA A 55 -15.06 -7.62 -1.02
N ALA A 56 -15.94 -6.91 -0.32
CA ALA A 56 -16.30 -5.53 -0.65
C ALA A 56 -15.10 -4.59 -0.50
N TRP A 57 -14.37 -4.69 0.62
CA TRP A 57 -13.13 -3.94 0.83
C TRP A 57 -12.11 -4.20 -0.28
N ALA A 58 -11.85 -5.48 -0.61
CA ALA A 58 -10.90 -5.84 -1.65
C ALA A 58 -11.29 -5.26 -3.02
N ARG A 59 -12.59 -5.26 -3.37
CA ARG A 59 -13.08 -4.65 -4.61
C ARG A 59 -12.84 -3.14 -4.63
N SER A 60 -13.12 -2.44 -3.54
CA SER A 60 -12.87 -1.00 -3.44
C SER A 60 -11.39 -0.66 -3.53
N VAL A 61 -10.52 -1.43 -2.87
CA VAL A 61 -9.06 -1.26 -2.97
C VAL A 61 -8.58 -1.48 -4.41
N VAL A 62 -9.10 -2.49 -5.11
CA VAL A 62 -8.77 -2.73 -6.53
C VAL A 62 -9.25 -1.58 -7.42
N ALA A 63 -10.44 -1.02 -7.15
CA ALA A 63 -10.94 0.15 -7.88
C ALA A 63 -10.04 1.39 -7.68
N ASN A 64 -9.34 1.46 -6.55
CA ASN A 64 -8.41 2.52 -6.21
C ASN A 64 -7.00 2.34 -6.79
N PHE A 65 -6.73 1.27 -7.54
CA PHE A 65 -5.39 1.02 -8.08
C PHE A 65 -4.98 2.04 -9.13
N ALA A 66 -3.82 2.67 -8.90
CA ALA A 66 -3.16 3.57 -9.85
C ALA A 66 -2.59 2.84 -11.08
N ARG A 67 -2.29 1.55 -10.91
CA ARG A 67 -1.70 0.68 -11.94
C ARG A 67 -1.98 -0.79 -11.61
N GLN A 68 -1.78 -1.67 -12.59
CA GLN A 68 -1.84 -3.12 -12.33
C GLN A 68 -0.78 -3.54 -11.29
N PRO A 69 -1.09 -4.53 -10.42
CA PRO A 69 -0.14 -5.01 -9.42
C PRO A 69 1.15 -5.54 -10.06
N GLN A 70 2.29 -5.05 -9.59
CA GLN A 70 3.61 -5.44 -10.12
C GLN A 70 4.71 -5.30 -9.07
N GLY A 71 5.78 -6.08 -9.21
CA GLY A 71 6.94 -6.03 -8.30
C GLY A 71 6.63 -6.49 -6.87
N GLY A 72 7.44 -6.03 -5.91
CA GLY A 72 7.27 -6.28 -4.48
C GLY A 72 7.12 -5.00 -3.67
N ASP A 73 7.22 -5.09 -2.35
CA ASP A 73 7.02 -3.95 -1.42
C ASP A 73 7.99 -2.79 -1.70
N THR A 74 9.28 -3.08 -1.91
CA THR A 74 10.28 -2.07 -2.32
C THR A 74 9.85 -1.35 -3.60
N THR A 75 9.29 -2.06 -4.58
CA THR A 75 8.79 -1.46 -5.84
C THR A 75 7.58 -0.56 -5.61
N GLN A 76 6.79 -0.76 -4.54
CA GLN A 76 5.68 0.13 -4.23
C GLN A 76 6.18 1.41 -3.54
N ILE A 77 7.16 1.29 -2.63
CA ILE A 77 7.83 2.44 -2.01
C ILE A 77 8.50 3.31 -3.08
N GLU A 78 9.20 2.69 -4.03
CA GLU A 78 9.79 3.38 -5.19
C GLU A 78 8.73 4.04 -6.08
N ALA A 79 7.56 3.43 -6.24
CA ALA A 79 6.47 3.99 -7.04
C ALA A 79 5.85 5.24 -6.39
N ILE A 80 5.70 5.25 -5.06
CA ILE A 80 5.30 6.44 -4.30
C ILE A 80 6.31 7.56 -4.50
N ALA A 81 7.60 7.27 -4.27
CA ALA A 81 8.67 8.26 -4.45
C ALA A 81 8.82 8.78 -5.89
N ALA A 82 8.30 8.04 -6.88
CA ALA A 82 8.23 8.41 -8.29
C ALA A 82 6.91 9.11 -8.69
N GLY A 83 5.99 9.31 -7.74
CA GLY A 83 4.69 9.97 -7.96
C GLY A 83 3.67 9.13 -8.73
N GLN A 84 3.86 7.82 -8.84
CA GLN A 84 2.96 6.94 -9.59
C GLN A 84 1.67 6.59 -8.82
N CYS A 85 1.69 6.76 -7.51
CA CYS A 85 0.60 6.50 -6.57
C CYS A 85 0.91 7.26 -5.27
N SER A 86 -0.11 7.52 -4.46
CA SER A 86 0.06 8.23 -3.19
C SER A 86 0.22 7.30 -2.00
N VAL A 87 -0.26 6.05 -2.10
CA VAL A 87 -0.31 5.13 -0.96
C VAL A 87 -0.02 3.70 -1.38
N ALA A 88 0.64 2.94 -0.52
CA ALA A 88 0.88 1.52 -0.70
C ALA A 88 0.83 0.74 0.61
N LEU A 89 0.38 -0.51 0.49
CA LEU A 89 0.47 -1.48 1.56
C LEU A 89 1.76 -2.29 1.43
N VAL A 90 2.61 -2.21 2.45
CA VAL A 90 3.91 -2.87 2.50
C VAL A 90 4.20 -3.37 3.91
N ASN A 91 5.02 -4.40 4.02
CA ASN A 91 5.58 -4.81 5.30
C ASN A 91 6.65 -3.80 5.74
N HIS A 92 6.54 -3.36 7.01
CA HIS A 92 7.39 -2.34 7.63
C HIS A 92 8.90 -2.58 7.43
N TYR A 93 9.36 -3.84 7.47
CA TYR A 93 10.79 -4.14 7.39
C TYR A 93 11.40 -3.82 6.03
N TYR A 94 10.62 -3.74 4.93
CA TYR A 94 11.17 -3.28 3.64
C TYR A 94 11.51 -1.81 3.68
N TRP A 95 10.67 -0.99 4.32
CA TRP A 95 10.95 0.43 4.52
C TRP A 95 12.21 0.61 5.38
N VAL A 96 12.27 -0.06 6.54
CA VAL A 96 13.47 -0.02 7.42
C VAL A 96 14.72 -0.53 6.72
N ARG A 97 14.63 -1.59 5.91
CA ARG A 97 15.77 -2.08 5.14
C ARG A 97 16.27 -1.06 4.14
N MET A 98 15.38 -0.28 3.52
CA MET A 98 15.75 0.76 2.56
C MET A 98 16.42 1.97 3.22
N THR A 99 16.06 2.32 4.46
CA THR A 99 16.76 3.39 5.22
C THR A 99 18.22 3.03 5.53
N GLN A 100 18.56 1.74 5.51
CA GLN A 100 19.91 1.21 5.71
C GLN A 100 20.58 0.75 4.40
N GLY A 101 19.95 1.03 3.26
CA GLY A 101 20.37 0.60 1.94
C GLY A 101 21.33 1.56 1.24
N SER A 102 21.36 1.51 -0.09
CA SER A 102 22.13 2.45 -0.92
C SER A 102 21.62 3.88 -0.78
N ASP A 103 22.41 4.87 -1.20
CA ASP A 103 21.98 6.28 -1.23
C ASP A 103 20.69 6.47 -2.03
N THR A 104 20.53 5.75 -3.14
CA THR A 104 19.28 5.74 -3.90
C THR A 104 18.11 5.28 -3.04
N GLN A 105 18.26 4.19 -2.29
CA GLN A 105 17.18 3.65 -1.45
C GLN A 105 16.84 4.58 -0.29
N ARG A 106 17.85 5.21 0.31
CA ARG A 106 17.66 6.21 1.39
C ARG A 106 16.92 7.45 0.86
N ASN A 107 17.34 7.99 -0.28
CA ASN A 107 16.65 9.12 -0.91
C ASN A 107 15.21 8.77 -1.34
N THR A 108 14.93 7.50 -1.68
CA THR A 108 13.58 7.03 -1.99
C THR A 108 12.69 7.07 -0.75
N VAL A 109 13.13 6.52 0.38
CA VAL A 109 12.32 6.50 1.61
C VAL A 109 12.13 7.88 2.23
N GLU A 110 13.06 8.82 2.02
CA GLU A 110 12.89 10.23 2.45
C GLU A 110 11.71 10.94 1.77
N LYS A 111 11.25 10.42 0.63
CA LYS A 111 10.06 10.93 -0.09
C LYS A 111 8.78 10.21 0.33
N THR A 112 8.85 9.33 1.32
CA THR A 112 7.69 8.61 1.84
C THR A 112 7.64 8.74 3.36
N MET A 113 6.51 8.39 3.96
CA MET A 113 6.37 8.25 5.40
C MET A 113 6.19 6.79 5.83
#